data_AF-A0A7H4NU47-F1
#
_entry.id   AF-A0A7H4NU47-F1
#
_cell.length_a   1.000
_cell.length_b   1.000
_cell.length_c   1.000
_cell.angle_alpha   90.00
_cell.angle_beta   90.00
_cell.angle_gamma   90.00
#
_symmetry.space_group_name_H-M   'P 1'
#
loop_
_entity.id
_entity.type
_entity.pdbx_description
1 polymer ?
#
loop_
_entity_poly.entity_id
_entity_poly.type
_entity_poly.pdbx_seq_one_letter_code
_entity_poly.pdbx_strand_id
1 'polypeptide(L)' 'MGSTELAANLFRATQTEEKLRRDEVDTKQLANQTHYEVGQKVRQTINDLGDTMPEAFPSPEKSIQQLKIAAKNKGVPE' A
#
# COMPACT_ATOMS: atom_id res chain seq x y z
N MET A 1 -10.26 1.58 5.42
CA MET A 1 -9.52 1.89 4.19
C MET A 1 -10.52 2.35 3.15
N GLY A 2 -10.33 3.56 2.63
CA GLY A 2 -11.17 4.09 1.54
C GLY A 2 -10.82 3.43 0.20
N SER A 3 -11.72 3.49 -0.78
CA SER A 3 -11.47 2.96 -2.13
C SER A 3 -10.29 3.66 -2.81
N THR A 4 -10.12 4.97 -2.63
CA THR A 4 -9.01 5.76 -3.18
C THR A 4 -7.65 5.35 -2.60
N GLU A 5 -7.57 5.18 -1.28
CA GLU A 5 -6.36 4.71 -0.58
C GLU A 5 -5.94 3.32 -1.08
N LEU A 6 -6.92 2.41 -1.22
CA LEU A 6 -6.67 1.07 -1.71
C LEU A 6 -6.20 1.08 -3.18
N ALA A 7 -6.84 1.88 -4.03
CA ALA A 7 -6.47 2.02 -5.43
C ALA A 7 -5.03 2.52 -5.59
N ALA A 8 -4.64 3.56 -4.84
CA ALA A 8 -3.27 4.09 -4.86
C ALA A 8 -2.24 3.05 -4.40
N ASN A 9 -2.55 2.29 -3.35
CA ASN A 9 -1.66 1.23 -2.86
C ASN A 9 -1.50 0.09 -3.87
N LEU A 10 -2.62 -0.43 -4.40
CA LEU A 10 -2.62 -1.49 -5.41
C LEU A 10 -1.85 -1.05 -6.66
N PHE A 11 -2.09 0.16 -7.14
CA PHE A 11 -1.39 0.70 -8.29
C PHE A 11 0.13 0.73 -8.07
N ARG A 12 0.60 1.27 -6.95
CA ARG A 12 2.02 1.26 -6.59
C ARG A 12 2.60 -0.17 -6.55
N ALA A 13 1.87 -1.11 -5.95
CA ALA A 13 2.32 -2.50 -5.82
C ALA A 13 2.48 -3.16 -7.18
N THR A 14 1.45 -3.09 -8.03
CA THR A 14 1.47 -3.66 -9.39
C THR A 14 2.54 -3.03 -10.26
N GLN A 15 2.69 -1.70 -10.24
CA GLN A 15 3.73 -1.03 -11.03
C GLN A 15 5.14 -1.38 -10.55
N THR A 16 5.31 -1.64 -9.25
CA THR A 16 6.61 -2.09 -8.74
C THR A 16 6.90 -3.51 -9.19
N GLU A 17 5.95 -4.43 -9.05
CA GLU A 17 6.11 -5.83 -9.46
C GLU A 17 6.49 -5.94 -10.94
N GLU A 18 5.80 -5.22 -11.82
CA GLU A 18 6.13 -5.18 -13.24
C GLU A 18 7.53 -4.61 -13.50
N LYS A 19 7.95 -3.57 -12.79
CA LYS A 19 9.29 -2.98 -12.94
C LYS A 19 10.39 -3.92 -12.43
N LEU A 20 10.17 -4.59 -11.29
CA LEU A 20 11.11 -5.58 -10.76
C LEU A 20 11.34 -6.72 -11.76
N ARG A 21 10.25 -7.24 -12.35
CA ARG A 21 10.29 -8.31 -13.34
C ARG A 21 10.97 -7.87 -14.64
N ARG A 22 10.61 -6.68 -15.15
CA ARG A 22 11.16 -6.15 -16.41
C ARG A 22 12.64 -5.83 -16.33
N ASP A 23 13.09 -5.28 -15.20
CA ASP A 23 14.48 -4.86 -15.00
C ASP A 23 15.33 -6.00 -14.37
N GLU A 24 14.80 -7.23 -14.30
CA GLU A 24 15.45 -8.43 -13.74
C GLU A 24 16.10 -8.20 -12.37
N VAL A 25 15.39 -7.48 -11.49
CA VAL A 25 15.91 -7.09 -10.18
C VAL A 25 15.95 -8.29 -9.23
N ASP A 26 17.16 -8.68 -8.83
CA ASP A 26 17.40 -9.86 -7.99
C ASP A 26 18.00 -9.53 -6.60
N THR A 27 18.44 -8.28 -6.37
CA THR A 27 18.99 -7.85 -5.09
C THR A 27 17.99 -7.07 -4.25
N LYS A 28 18.06 -7.28 -2.92
CA LYS A 28 17.25 -6.51 -1.95
C LYS A 28 17.45 -5.00 -2.07
N GLN A 29 18.69 -4.55 -2.32
CA GLN A 29 19.00 -3.12 -2.43
C GLN A 29 18.30 -2.50 -3.63
N LEU A 30 18.39 -3.14 -4.80
CA LEU A 30 17.76 -2.64 -6.02
C LEU A 30 16.23 -2.78 -5.97
N ALA A 31 15.71 -3.80 -5.30
CA ALA A 31 14.27 -3.93 -5.07
C ALA A 31 13.73 -2.78 -4.21
N ASN A 32 14.41 -2.46 -3.10
CA ASN A 32 14.06 -1.33 -2.25
C ASN A 32 14.10 0.01 -3.01
N GLN A 33 15.14 0.21 -3.82
CA GLN A 33 15.27 1.40 -4.66
C GLN A 33 14.11 1.50 -5.66
N THR A 34 13.76 0.38 -6.30
CA THR A 34 12.63 0.32 -7.25
C THR A 34 11.30 0.66 -6.57
N HIS A 35 11.03 0.11 -5.39
CA HIS A 35 9.84 0.46 -4.60
C HIS A 35 9.80 1.95 -4.24
N TYR A 36 10.95 2.54 -3.88
CA TYR A 36 11.04 3.96 -3.54
C TYR A 36 10.71 4.85 -4.74
N GLU A 37 11.33 4.58 -5.89
CA GLU A 37 11.12 5.35 -7.13
C GLU A 37 9.67 5.28 -7.63
N VAL A 38 9.10 4.07 -7.66
CA VAL A 38 7.69 3.90 -8.06
C VAL A 38 6.78 4.63 -7.08
N GLY A 39 7.00 4.47 -5.78
CA GLY A 39 6.22 5.17 -4.75
C GLY A 39 6.31 6.70 -4.86
N GLN A 40 7.49 7.25 -5.19
CA GLN A 40 7.68 8.68 -5.42
C GLN A 40 6.87 9.16 -6.61
N LYS A 41 6.90 8.44 -7.74
CA LYS A 41 6.12 8.78 -8.94
C LYS A 41 4.62 8.75 -8.67
N VAL A 42 4.13 7.73 -7.97
CA VAL A 42 2.71 7.63 -7.59
C VAL A 42 2.29 8.83 -6.73
N ARG A 43 3.09 9.20 -5.74
CA ARG A 43 2.82 10.40 -4.90
C ARG A 43 2.83 11.68 -5.72
N GLN A 44 3.77 11.83 -6.65
CA GLN A 44 3.82 12.98 -7.55
C GLN A 44 2.53 13.06 -8.40
N THR A 45 2.08 11.95 -8.97
CA THR A 45 0.82 11.91 -9.74
C THR A 45 -0.39 12.30 -8.90
N ILE A 46 -0.51 11.77 -7.66
CA ILE A 46 -1.60 12.13 -6.75
C ILE A 46 -1.60 13.65 -6.47
N ASN A 47 -0.43 14.22 -6.19
CA ASN A 47 -0.27 15.65 -5.99
C ASN A 47 -0.63 16.47 -7.24
N ASP A 48 -0.18 16.04 -8.42
CA ASP A 48 -0.43 16.74 -9.70
C ASP A 48 -1.91 16.72 -10.09
N LEU A 49 -2.64 15.67 -9.70
CA LEU A 49 -4.09 15.57 -9.88
C LEU A 49 -4.87 16.39 -8.84
N GLY A 50 -4.22 16.90 -7.80
CA GLY A 50 -4.86 17.59 -6.69
C GLY A 50 -5.63 16.67 -5.74
N ASP A 51 -5.31 15.37 -5.74
CA ASP A 51 -5.93 14.38 -4.87
C ASP A 51 -5.31 14.39 -3.46
N THR A 52 -6.03 13.83 -2.48
CA THR A 52 -5.53 13.71 -1.11
C THR A 52 -4.35 12.75 -1.02
N MET A 53 -3.25 13.21 -0.42
CA MET A 53 -2.05 12.42 -0.21
C MET A 53 -2.30 11.20 0.70
N PRO A 54 -1.67 10.04 0.43
CA PRO A 54 -1.84 8.83 1.24
C PRO A 54 -1.57 9.03 2.74
N GLU A 55 -0.56 9.84 3.07
CA GLU A 55 -0.18 10.17 4.46
C GLU A 55 -1.16 11.10 5.17
N ALA A 56 -2.07 11.75 4.44
CA ALA A 56 -3.09 12.63 4.99
C ALA A 56 -4.42 11.89 5.26
N PHE A 57 -4.55 10.62 4.85
CA PHE A 57 -5.73 9.84 5.18
C PHE A 57 -5.81 9.56 6.69
N PRO A 58 -7.03 9.51 7.26
CA PRO A 58 -7.19 9.21 8.67
C PRO A 58 -6.71 7.79 8.98
N SER A 59 -6.03 7.64 10.12
CA SER A 59 -5.70 6.32 10.65
C SER A 59 -6.96 5.49 10.86
N PRO A 60 -6.93 4.17 10.58
CA PRO A 60 -8.05 3.29 10.85
C PRO A 60 -8.46 3.33 12.33
N GLU A 61 -9.77 3.32 12.61
CA GLU A 61 -10.31 3.32 13.98
C GLU A 61 -9.88 2.10 14.81
N LYS A 62 -9.68 0.97 14.15
CA LYS A 62 -9.28 -0.30 14.78
C LYS A 62 -7.90 -0.71 14.31
N SER A 63 -7.04 -1.04 15.27
CA SER A 63 -5.73 -1.61 14.97
C SER A 63 -5.86 -3.05 14.46
N ILE A 64 -4.84 -3.51 13.74
CA ILE A 64 -4.76 -4.91 13.27
C ILE A 64 -4.89 -5.89 14.46
N GLN A 65 -4.35 -5.56 15.64
CA GLN A 65 -4.47 -6.39 16.83
C GLN A 65 -5.91 -6.51 17.32
N GLN A 66 -6.64 -5.39 17.38
CA GLN A 66 -8.06 -5.38 17.76
C GLN A 66 -8.91 -6.17 16.76
N LEU A 67 -8.62 -6.07 15.46
CA LEU A 67 -9.28 -6.86 14.43
C LEU A 67 -9.01 -8.36 14.59
N LYS A 68 -7.76 -8.76 14.88
CA LYS A 68 -7.40 -10.16 15.14
C LYS A 68 -8.15 -10.75 16.34
N ILE A 69 -8.26 -9.99 17.44
CA ILE A 69 -9.00 -10.42 18.64
C ILE A 69 -10.49 -10.57 18.31
N ALA A 70 -11.09 -9.58 17.64
CA ALA A 70 -12.50 -9.64 17.26
C ALA A 70 -12.82 -10.81 16.32
N ALA A 71 -11.93 -11.11 15.36
CA ALA A 71 -12.08 -12.26 14.47
C ALA A 71 -12.01 -13.60 15.21
N LYS A 72 -11.09 -13.73 16.18
CA LYS A 72 -10.98 -14.93 17.03
C LYS A 72 -12.22 -15.15 17.88
N ASN A 73 -12.78 -14.08 18.46
CA ASN A 73 -13.97 -14.17 19.31
C ASN A 73 -15.25 -14.49 18.51
N LYS A 74 -15.31 -14.15 17.21
CA LYS A 74 -16.43 -14.54 16.31
C LYS A 74 -16.38 -16.01 15.86
N GLY A 75 -15.25 -16.69 16.03
CA GLY A 75 -15.04 -18.09 15.64
C GLY A 75 -15.27 -19.11 16.76
N VAL A 76 -15.78 -18.69 17.92
CA VAL A 76 -16.18 -19.59 19.01
C VAL A 76 -17.70 -19.78 18.92
N PRO A 77 -18.20 -20.92 18.40
CA PRO A 77 -19.58 -21.30 18.62
C PRO A 77 -19.77 -21.60 20.12
N GLU A 78 -20.86 -21.09 20.70
CA GLU A 78 -21.37 -21.55 22.00
C GLU A 78 -21.63 -23.07 22.00
#